data_AF-A0A382YW02-F1
#
_entry.id   AF-A0A382YW02-F1
#
_cell.length_a   1.000
_cell.length_b   1.000
_cell.length_c   1.000
_cell.angle_alpha   90.00
_cell.angle_beta   90.00
_cell.angle_gamma   90.00
#
_symmetry.space_group_name_H-M   'P 1'
#
loop_
_entity.id
_entity.type
_entity.pdbx_description
1 polymer ?
#
loop_
_entity_poly.entity_id
_entity_poly.type
_entity_poly.pdbx_seq_one_letter_code
_entity_poly.pdbx_strand_id
1 'polypeptide(L)'
;MNTHISRRRFLAASATASAAISMPNLLLANKESKQLIIGQGEHKFEVQHGWAQLPSRYTWQTTHNVAVDAEGLLYVIHEGHANKTDHPSIFVFDRKGKFIRAFGSQFQGGGHG
;
A
#
# COMPACT_ATOMS: atom_id res chain seq x y z
N MET A 1 59.55 18.42 -10.08
CA MET A 1 59.43 17.30 -9.13
C MET A 1 58.58 16.23 -9.78
N ASN A 2 59.19 15.15 -10.29
CA ASN A 2 58.46 14.07 -10.97
C ASN A 2 58.09 12.97 -9.96
N THR A 3 56.81 12.83 -9.66
CA THR A 3 56.31 11.73 -8.83
C THR A 3 56.19 10.46 -9.65
N HIS A 4 57.09 9.49 -9.44
CA HIS A 4 57.03 8.18 -10.07
C HIS A 4 55.85 7.36 -9.52
N ILE A 5 54.98 6.88 -10.43
CA ILE A 5 53.93 5.91 -10.11
C ILE A 5 54.58 4.53 -9.98
N SER A 6 54.54 3.96 -8.76
CA SER A 6 55.03 2.61 -8.49
C SER A 6 53.96 1.56 -8.78
N ARG A 7 54.37 0.37 -9.27
CA ARG A 7 53.50 -0.80 -9.52
C ARG A 7 52.61 -1.15 -8.33
N ARG A 8 53.09 -0.95 -7.09
CA ARG A 8 52.29 -1.14 -5.86
C ARG A 8 51.16 -0.11 -5.70
N ARG A 9 51.38 1.15 -6.10
CA ARG A 9 50.34 2.19 -6.09
C ARG A 9 49.27 1.95 -7.16
N PHE A 10 49.66 1.39 -8.31
CA PHE A 10 48.72 1.01 -9.36
C PHE A 10 47.79 -0.13 -8.92
N LEU A 11 48.32 -1.19 -8.32
CA LEU A 11 47.50 -2.30 -7.79
C LEU A 11 46.57 -1.85 -6.65
N ALA A 12 47.04 -0.97 -5.77
CA ALA A 12 46.22 -0.40 -4.70
C ALA A 12 45.08 0.48 -5.22
N ALA A 13 45.28 1.22 -6.33
CA ALA A 13 44.26 2.05 -6.95
C ALA A 13 43.22 1.22 -7.73
N SER A 14 43.60 0.07 -8.29
CA SER A 14 42.68 -0.82 -9.00
C SER A 14 41.74 -1.60 -8.07
N ALA A 15 42.20 -1.95 -6.86
CA ALA A 15 41.40 -2.70 -5.89
C ALA A 15 40.20 -1.89 -5.35
N THR A 16 40.33 -0.57 -5.22
CA THR A 16 39.25 0.33 -4.81
C THR A 16 38.23 0.61 -5.91
N ALA A 17 38.63 0.54 -7.19
CA ALA A 17 37.74 0.77 -8.31
C ALA A 17 36.82 -0.44 -8.63
N SER A 18 37.27 -1.67 -8.34
CA SER A 18 36.48 -2.88 -8.60
C SER A 18 35.46 -3.23 -7.51
N ALA A 19 35.64 -2.75 -6.27
CA ALA A 19 34.72 -3.06 -5.17
C ALA A 19 33.38 -2.32 -5.27
N ALA A 20 33.30 -1.21 -6.02
CA ALA A 20 32.07 -0.42 -6.16
C ALA A 20 31.11 -0.96 -7.24
N ILE A 21 31.58 -1.84 -8.13
CA ILE A 21 30.82 -2.30 -9.32
C ILE A 21 30.17 -3.67 -9.08
N SER A 22 30.53 -4.39 -8.01
CA SER A 22 30.05 -5.76 -7.75
C SER A 22 28.80 -5.86 -6.86
N MET A 23 28.20 -4.74 -6.44
CA MET A 23 26.97 -4.75 -5.63
C MET A 23 25.73 -4.08 -6.28
N PRO A 24 25.45 -4.21 -7.60
CA PRO A 24 24.19 -3.69 -8.15
C PRO A 24 22.97 -4.42 -7.58
N ASN A 25 23.13 -5.64 -7.05
CA ASN A 25 22.02 -6.48 -6.59
C ASN A 25 21.62 -6.29 -5.11
N LEU A 26 22.40 -5.58 -4.29
CA LEU A 26 21.99 -5.31 -2.89
C LEU A 26 20.99 -4.16 -2.78
N LEU A 27 20.94 -3.27 -3.79
CA LEU A 27 19.94 -2.19 -3.86
C LEU A 27 18.70 -2.59 -4.66
N LEU A 28 18.78 -3.67 -5.44
CA LEU A 28 17.68 -4.29 -6.18
C LEU A 28 17.12 -5.52 -5.46
N ALA A 29 17.17 -5.53 -4.12
CA ALA A 29 16.24 -6.36 -3.38
C ALA A 29 14.83 -5.78 -3.62
N ASN A 30 14.26 -6.10 -4.78
CA ASN A 30 12.85 -5.97 -5.06
C ASN A 30 12.17 -6.81 -3.99
N LYS A 31 11.78 -6.15 -2.90
CA LYS A 31 10.71 -6.59 -2.03
C LYS A 31 9.41 -6.43 -2.82
N GLU A 32 9.31 -7.16 -3.92
CA GLU A 32 8.04 -7.62 -4.43
C GLU A 32 7.47 -8.41 -3.25
N SER A 33 6.56 -7.79 -2.49
CA SER A 33 5.83 -8.49 -1.47
C SER A 33 5.10 -9.60 -2.19
N LYS A 34 5.64 -10.82 -2.11
CA LYS A 34 5.05 -12.00 -2.73
C LYS A 34 3.56 -11.95 -2.44
N GLN A 35 2.75 -11.80 -3.49
CA GLN A 35 1.33 -11.52 -3.33
C GLN A 35 0.72 -12.60 -2.42
N LEU A 36 0.07 -12.13 -1.35
CA LEU A 36 -0.38 -13.02 -0.29
C LEU A 36 -1.52 -13.87 -0.84
N ILE A 37 -1.28 -15.18 -0.92
CA ILE A 37 -2.32 -16.15 -1.30
C ILE A 37 -2.94 -16.72 -0.03
N ILE A 38 -4.26 -16.64 0.07
CA ILE A 38 -5.06 -17.24 1.16
C ILE A 38 -5.91 -18.39 0.61
N GLY A 39 -6.44 -19.23 1.51
CA GLY A 39 -7.26 -20.39 1.13
C GLY A 39 -6.46 -21.67 0.89
N GLN A 40 -7.16 -22.75 0.51
CA GLN A 40 -6.60 -24.11 0.38
C GLN A 40 -7.31 -24.90 -0.73
N GLY A 41 -6.65 -25.96 -1.22
CA GLY A 41 -7.17 -26.79 -2.33
C GLY A 41 -7.43 -25.96 -3.60
N GLU A 42 -8.62 -26.12 -4.18
CA GLU A 42 -9.08 -25.39 -5.37
C GLU A 42 -9.51 -23.94 -5.07
N HIS A 43 -9.70 -23.57 -3.80
CA HIS A 43 -10.17 -22.24 -3.40
C HIS A 43 -9.01 -21.43 -2.82
N LYS A 44 -8.20 -20.87 -3.71
CA LYS A 44 -7.09 -19.98 -3.37
C LYS A 44 -7.35 -18.60 -3.95
N PHE A 45 -7.12 -17.57 -3.15
CA PHE A 45 -7.38 -16.19 -3.52
C PHE A 45 -6.13 -15.34 -3.30
N GLU A 46 -5.86 -14.48 -4.26
CA GLU A 46 -4.81 -13.48 -4.13
C GLU A 46 -5.33 -12.25 -3.40
N VAL A 47 -4.62 -11.81 -2.36
CA VAL A 47 -4.95 -10.61 -1.61
C VAL A 47 -4.38 -9.40 -2.34
N GLN A 48 -5.27 -8.56 -2.86
CA GLN A 48 -4.94 -7.25 -3.40
C GLN A 48 -4.98 -6.20 -2.28
N HIS A 49 -3.82 -5.95 -1.66
CA HIS A 49 -3.70 -4.91 -0.64
C HIS A 49 -3.89 -3.51 -1.23
N GLY A 50 -4.51 -2.61 -0.46
CA GLY A 50 -4.65 -1.21 -0.85
C GLY A 50 -5.55 -0.98 -2.07
N TRP A 51 -6.44 -1.93 -2.40
CA TRP A 51 -7.35 -1.80 -3.53
C TRP A 51 -8.29 -0.58 -3.38
N ALA A 52 -8.86 -0.36 -2.19
CA ALA A 52 -9.74 0.77 -1.93
C ALA A 52 -8.93 2.07 -1.73
N GLN A 53 -9.10 3.01 -2.65
CA GLN A 53 -8.39 4.28 -2.68
C GLN A 53 -9.23 5.38 -2.04
N LEU A 54 -8.82 5.85 -0.86
CA LEU A 54 -9.48 6.95 -0.17
C LEU A 54 -8.90 8.32 -0.58
N PRO A 55 -9.74 9.36 -0.71
CA PRO A 55 -9.23 10.72 -0.82
C PRO A 55 -8.61 11.16 0.51
N SER A 56 -7.62 12.06 0.45
CA SER A 56 -6.80 12.49 1.60
C SER A 56 -7.58 13.05 2.79
N ARG A 57 -8.79 13.58 2.57
CA ARG A 57 -9.67 14.10 3.62
C ARG A 57 -10.31 13.02 4.49
N TYR A 58 -10.24 11.75 4.08
CA TYR A 58 -10.88 10.65 4.78
C TYR A 58 -9.86 9.62 5.26
N THR A 59 -10.23 8.94 6.34
CA THR A 59 -9.46 7.88 6.95
C THR A 59 -10.38 6.72 7.25
N TRP A 60 -9.89 5.49 7.16
CA TRP A 60 -10.63 4.37 7.72
C TRP A 60 -10.85 4.56 9.22
N GLN A 61 -12.03 4.13 9.68
CA GLN A 61 -12.40 4.04 11.10
C GLN A 61 -12.81 2.60 11.40
N THR A 62 -13.50 2.34 12.52
CA THR A 62 -14.01 1.01 12.88
C THR A 62 -15.04 0.53 11.84
N THR A 63 -14.59 -0.27 10.87
CA THR A 63 -15.45 -0.88 9.83
C THR A 63 -16.11 -2.15 10.38
N HIS A 64 -17.39 -2.37 10.02
CA HIS A 64 -18.15 -3.50 10.55
C HIS A 64 -19.11 -4.16 9.56
N ASN A 65 -19.38 -3.56 8.40
CA ASN A 65 -20.22 -4.21 7.39
C ASN A 65 -19.86 -3.76 5.96
N VAL A 66 -20.23 -4.58 4.98
CA VAL A 66 -20.07 -4.29 3.55
C VAL A 66 -21.27 -4.80 2.74
N ALA A 67 -21.61 -4.09 1.67
CA ALA A 67 -22.60 -4.52 0.69
C ALA A 67 -22.12 -4.23 -0.73
N VAL A 68 -22.60 -5.01 -1.70
CA VAL A 68 -22.33 -4.79 -3.13
C VAL A 68 -23.66 -4.72 -3.86
N ASP A 69 -23.87 -3.67 -4.66
CA ASP A 69 -25.10 -3.53 -5.45
C ASP A 69 -25.02 -4.18 -6.84
N ALA A 70 -26.11 -4.12 -7.60
CA ALA A 70 -26.20 -4.72 -8.94
C ALA A 70 -25.25 -4.07 -9.97
N GLU A 71 -24.83 -2.82 -9.74
CA GLU A 71 -23.84 -2.13 -10.58
C GLU A 71 -22.40 -2.57 -10.21
N GLY A 72 -22.24 -3.23 -9.06
CA GLY A 72 -20.97 -3.68 -8.52
C GLY A 72 -20.24 -2.57 -7.75
N LEU A 73 -20.98 -1.61 -7.18
CA LEU A 73 -20.43 -0.65 -6.24
C LEU A 73 -20.30 -1.30 -4.86
N LEU A 74 -19.13 -1.16 -4.24
CA LEU A 74 -18.88 -1.60 -2.88
C LEU A 74 -19.24 -0.47 -1.90
N TYR A 75 -20.08 -0.79 -0.93
CA TYR A 75 -20.45 0.05 0.19
C TYR A 75 -19.76 -0.48 1.44
N VAL A 76 -19.00 0.37 2.13
CA VAL A 76 -18.34 0.03 3.40
C VAL A 76 -18.88 0.97 4.47
N ILE A 77 -19.40 0.42 5.56
CA ILE A 77 -19.84 1.19 6.72
C ILE A 77 -18.82 1.11 7.86
N HIS A 78 -18.66 2.23 8.56
CA HIS A 78 -17.90 2.33 9.79
C HIS A 78 -18.69 3.10 10.85
N GLU A 79 -18.43 2.79 12.13
CA GLU A 79 -19.18 3.32 13.27
C GLU A 79 -19.16 4.85 13.36
N GLY A 80 -18.10 5.47 12.85
CA GLY A 80 -17.92 6.91 12.99
C GLY A 80 -17.35 7.31 14.34
N HIS A 81 -16.52 8.35 14.38
CA HIS A 81 -16.09 8.97 15.61
C HIS A 81 -17.00 10.18 15.85
N ALA A 82 -17.70 10.21 16.99
CA ALA A 82 -18.66 11.27 17.29
C ALA A 82 -18.07 12.71 17.22
N ASN A 83 -16.74 12.85 17.40
CA ASN A 83 -16.04 14.12 17.29
C ASN A 83 -15.60 14.52 15.86
N LYS A 84 -15.87 13.68 14.85
CA LYS A 84 -15.53 13.94 13.43
C LYS A 84 -16.81 14.15 12.62
N THR A 85 -17.49 15.28 12.84
CA THR A 85 -18.78 15.60 12.22
C THR A 85 -18.74 15.68 10.69
N ASP A 86 -17.59 16.04 10.11
CA ASP A 86 -17.40 16.16 8.65
C ASP A 86 -16.98 14.84 7.99
N HIS A 87 -16.99 13.75 8.74
CA HIS A 87 -16.67 12.42 8.27
C HIS A 87 -17.98 11.62 8.12
N PRO A 88 -18.41 11.28 6.92
CA PRO A 88 -19.57 10.40 6.74
C PRO A 88 -19.26 8.98 7.24
N SER A 89 -20.27 8.12 7.45
CA SER A 89 -20.08 6.75 7.94
C SER A 89 -20.06 5.67 6.85
N ILE A 90 -20.47 6.01 5.62
CA ILE A 90 -20.55 5.05 4.51
C ILE A 90 -19.71 5.55 3.34
N PHE A 91 -18.78 4.72 2.88
CA PHE A 91 -17.94 4.98 1.71
C PHE A 91 -18.31 4.05 0.56
N VAL A 92 -18.38 4.61 -0.65
CA VAL A 92 -18.75 3.89 -1.87
C VAL A 92 -17.58 3.87 -2.85
N PHE A 93 -17.26 2.69 -3.37
CA PHE A 93 -16.18 2.45 -4.32
C PHE A 93 -16.70 1.74 -5.57
N ASP A 94 -16.06 1.99 -6.71
CA ASP A 94 -16.31 1.19 -7.92
C ASP A 94 -15.55 -0.15 -7.89
N ARG A 95 -15.74 -0.96 -8.94
CA ARG A 95 -15.08 -2.27 -9.11
C ARG A 95 -13.55 -2.21 -9.21
N LYS A 96 -12.96 -1.02 -9.35
CA LYS A 96 -11.50 -0.80 -9.39
C LYS A 96 -10.99 -0.18 -8.09
N GLY A 97 -11.85 -0.02 -7.08
CA GLY A 97 -11.49 0.54 -5.79
C GLY A 97 -11.40 2.06 -5.78
N LYS A 98 -11.86 2.73 -6.84
CA LYS A 98 -11.91 4.19 -6.87
C LYS A 98 -13.06 4.68 -6.00
N PHE A 99 -12.77 5.61 -5.11
CA PHE A 99 -13.80 6.30 -4.33
C PHE A 99 -14.77 7.06 -5.25
N ILE A 100 -16.07 6.83 -5.04
CA ILE A 100 -17.16 7.46 -5.79
C ILE A 100 -17.82 8.55 -4.95
N ARG A 101 -18.26 8.20 -3.75
CA ARG A 101 -18.97 9.13 -2.84
C ARG A 101 -18.94 8.62 -1.40
N ALA A 102 -19.32 9.51 -0.48
CA ALA A 102 -19.55 9.17 0.92
C ALA A 102 -20.84 9.84 1.41
N PHE A 103 -21.55 9.16 2.32
CA PHE A 103 -22.78 9.64 2.94
C PHE A 103 -23.00 8.98 4.30
N GLY A 104 -24.14 9.26 4.95
CA GLY A 104 -24.48 8.62 6.23
C GLY A 104 -23.90 9.32 7.45
N SER A 105 -23.74 10.64 7.44
CA SER A 105 -23.23 11.40 8.59
C SER A 105 -24.07 11.21 9.85
N GLN A 106 -25.36 10.89 9.72
CA GLN A 106 -26.25 10.59 10.83
C GLN A 106 -25.88 9.32 11.62
N PHE A 107 -25.00 8.47 11.07
CA PHE A 107 -24.56 7.24 11.71
C PHE A 107 -23.23 7.39 12.46
N GLN A 108 -22.69 8.62 12.58
CA GLN A 108 -21.45 8.86 13.31
C GLN A 108 -21.63 8.62 14.81
N GLY A 109 -20.72 7.85 15.42
CA GLY A 109 -20.67 7.64 16.87
C GLY A 109 -21.53 6.49 17.39
N GLY A 110 -21.95 5.56 16.52
CA GLY A 110 -22.70 4.38 16.99
C GLY A 110 -23.67 3.76 16.01
N GLY A 111 -23.51 3.96 14.70
CA GLY A 111 -24.33 3.29 13.68
C GLY A 111 -24.07 1.78 13.59
N HIS A 112 -24.45 1.03 14.62
CA HIS A 112 -24.53 -0.44 14.58
C HIS A 112 -25.77 -0.83 13.77
N GLY A 113 -25.56 -1.66 12.74
CA GLY A 113 -26.60 -2.31 11.94
C GLY A 113 -26.33 -3.80 11.82
#